data_AF-A0A8B6M5L9-F1
#
_entry.id   AF-A0A8B6M5L9-F1
#
_cell.length_a   1.000
_cell.length_b   1.000
_cell.length_c   1.000
_cell.angle_alpha   90.00
_cell.angle_beta   90.00
_cell.angle_gamma   90.00
#
_symmetry.space_group_name_H-M   'P 1'
#
loop_
_entity.id
_entity.type
_entity.pdbx_description
1 polymer ?
#
loop_
_entity_poly.entity_id
_entity_poly.type
_entity_poly.pdbx_seq_one_letter_code
_entity_poly.pdbx_strand_id
1 'polypeptide(L)'
;MADQTVLLTDKAIARLPLAATAQYKVHDTELKGFLVLVGKRRKSFMAQGDFWRGGIREFSVRKKLGDFGDLATRATRLKSFSERSRKE
;
A
#
# COMPACT_ATOMS: atom_id res chain seq x y z
N MET A 1 -0.92 -17.93 -1.59
CA MET A 1 0.38 -17.39 -2.04
C MET A 1 0.80 -16.32 -1.06
N ALA A 2 2.04 -16.39 -0.58
CA ALA A 2 2.50 -15.75 0.65
C ALA A 2 2.28 -14.23 0.67
N ASP A 3 1.62 -13.77 1.72
CA ASP A 3 1.60 -12.38 2.13
C ASP A 3 3.01 -12.03 2.63
N GLN A 4 3.81 -11.34 1.81
CA GLN A 4 5.18 -10.99 2.20
C GLN A 4 5.12 -9.72 3.04
N THR A 5 5.75 -9.71 4.22
CA THR A 5 5.88 -8.49 5.02
C THR A 5 7.33 -8.04 4.97
N VAL A 6 7.58 -6.85 4.43
CA VAL A 6 8.92 -6.25 4.36
C VAL A 6 8.84 -4.74 4.58
N LEU A 7 9.97 -4.13 4.91
CA LEU A 7 10.06 -2.68 4.93
C LEU A 7 9.92 -2.13 3.50
N LEU A 8 8.78 -1.52 3.17
CA LEU A 8 8.53 -0.96 1.84
C LEU A 8 9.27 0.38 1.70
N THR A 9 10.49 0.28 1.18
CA THR A 9 11.30 1.40 0.66
C THR A 9 11.35 1.34 -0.86
N ASP A 10 11.67 2.45 -1.52
CA ASP A 10 11.80 2.48 -2.99
C ASP A 10 12.76 1.40 -3.51
N LYS A 11 13.88 1.17 -2.79
CA LYS A 11 14.84 0.10 -3.12
C LYS A 11 14.24 -1.30 -2.94
N ALA A 12 13.53 -1.54 -1.83
CA ALA A 12 12.90 -2.84 -1.59
C ALA A 12 11.84 -3.14 -2.65
N ILE A 13 10.99 -2.16 -2.97
CA ILE A 13 9.93 -2.30 -3.97
C ILE A 13 10.52 -2.49 -5.36
N ALA A 14 11.60 -1.77 -5.72
CA ALA A 14 12.30 -1.96 -6.99
C ALA A 14 12.79 -3.40 -7.14
N ARG A 15 13.32 -4.00 -6.06
CA ARG A 15 13.82 -5.39 -6.04
C ARG A 15 12.73 -6.46 -6.04
N LEU A 16 11.47 -6.11 -5.78
CA LEU A 16 10.38 -7.09 -5.83
C LEU A 16 10.20 -7.62 -7.26
N PRO A 17 10.19 -8.95 -7.47
CA PRO A 17 9.95 -9.53 -8.79
C PRO A 17 8.51 -9.23 -9.25
N LEU A 18 8.30 -8.93 -10.53
CA LEU A 18 6.93 -8.78 -11.04
C LEU A 18 6.17 -10.11 -10.90
N ALA A 19 4.85 -10.03 -10.74
CA ALA A 19 4.04 -11.23 -10.62
C ALA A 19 4.07 -12.01 -11.93
N ALA A 20 4.48 -13.28 -11.91
CA ALA A 20 4.47 -14.12 -13.12
C ALA A 20 3.02 -14.48 -13.53
N THR A 21 2.22 -14.95 -12.58
CA THR A 21 0.92 -15.57 -12.89
C THR A 21 -0.25 -14.88 -12.19
N ALA A 22 -0.14 -14.60 -10.90
CA ALA A 22 -1.16 -13.95 -10.09
C ALA A 22 -0.55 -12.81 -9.29
N GLN A 23 -1.30 -11.71 -9.15
CA GLN A 23 -0.87 -10.57 -8.36
C GLN A 23 -0.62 -11.00 -6.92
N TYR A 24 0.42 -10.45 -6.30
CA TYR A 24 0.72 -10.73 -4.89
C TYR A 24 0.83 -9.42 -4.11
N LYS A 25 0.65 -9.55 -2.79
CA LYS A 25 0.62 -8.42 -1.87
C LYS A 25 1.86 -8.46 -1.00
N VAL A 26 2.42 -7.27 -0.78
CA VAL A 26 3.54 -7.08 0.11
C VAL A 26 3.17 -6.03 1.14
N HIS A 27 3.12 -6.40 2.41
CA HIS A 27 2.76 -5.55 3.53
C HIS A 27 3.98 -4.83 4.09
N ASP A 28 3.75 -3.60 4.57
CA ASP A 28 4.77 -2.84 5.27
C ASP A 28 4.94 -3.30 6.71
N THR A 29 6.19 -3.42 7.17
CA THR A 29 6.51 -3.74 8.57
C THR A 29 6.31 -2.57 9.53
N GLU A 30 6.48 -1.31 9.09
CA GLU A 30 6.41 -0.13 9.95
C GLU A 30 5.02 0.51 9.94
N LEU A 31 4.41 0.61 8.77
CA LEU A 31 3.11 1.24 8.58
C LEU A 31 2.04 0.17 8.41
N LYS A 32 1.47 -0.28 9.54
CA LYS A 32 0.37 -1.26 9.54
C LYS A 32 -0.68 -0.87 8.51
N GLY A 33 -1.10 -1.84 7.69
CA GLY A 33 -2.10 -1.64 6.64
C GLY A 33 -1.58 -0.96 5.35
N PHE A 34 -0.35 -0.46 5.30
CA PHE A 34 0.24 -0.07 4.03
C PHE A 34 0.74 -1.32 3.31
N LEU A 35 0.43 -1.44 2.01
CA LEU A 35 0.87 -2.56 1.21
C LEU A 35 1.15 -2.14 -0.24
N VAL A 36 1.91 -2.95 -0.95
CA VAL A 36 2.13 -2.85 -2.39
C VAL A 36 1.52 -4.07 -3.06
N LEU A 37 0.67 -3.80 -4.05
CA LEU A 37 0.15 -4.80 -4.96
C LEU A 37 1.10 -4.93 -6.13
N VAL A 38 1.79 -6.07 -6.22
CA VAL A 38 2.70 -6.36 -7.33
C VAL A 38 1.94 -7.14 -8.39
N GLY A 39 1.69 -6.46 -9.51
CA GLY A 39 1.09 -7.06 -10.69
C GLY A 39 2.13 -7.57 -11.69
N LYS A 40 1.63 -8.06 -12.83
CA LYS A 40 2.48 -8.58 -13.91
C LYS A 40 3.29 -7.50 -14.62
N ARG A 41 2.77 -6.27 -14.63
CA ARG A 41 3.34 -5.15 -15.39
C ARG A 41 3.70 -3.93 -14.53
N ARG A 42 3.04 -3.77 -13.39
CA ARG A 42 3.14 -2.58 -12.54
C ARG A 42 3.04 -2.97 -11.08
N LYS A 43 3.58 -2.13 -10.21
CA LYS A 43 3.47 -2.23 -8.76
C LYS A 43 2.66 -1.04 -8.29
N SER A 44 1.63 -1.25 -7.48
CA SER A 44 0.72 -0.20 -7.03
C SER A 44 0.71 -0.13 -5.52
N PHE A 45 0.79 1.07 -4.97
CA PHE A 45 0.64 1.29 -3.53
C PHE A 45 -0.83 1.27 -3.14
N MET A 46 -1.14 0.54 -2.07
CA MET A 46 -2.46 0.51 -1.47
C MET A 46 -2.37 0.75 0.04
N ALA A 47 -3.32 1.50 0.56
CA ALA A 47 -3.57 1.58 1.99
C ALA A 47 -4.81 0.76 2.31
N GLN A 48 -4.65 -0.21 3.21
CA GLN A 48 -5.72 -0.93 3.87
C GLN A 48 -5.85 -0.42 5.29
N GLY A 49 -7.05 -0.04 5.70
CA GLY A 49 -7.28 0.42 7.06
C GLY A 49 -8.72 0.74 7.33
N ASP A 50 -8.97 1.19 8.55
CA ASP A 50 -10.25 1.78 8.91
C ASP A 50 -10.21 3.25 8.51
N PHE A 51 -11.21 3.68 7.75
CA PHE A 51 -11.34 5.06 7.32
C PHE A 51 -12.65 5.62 7.83
N TRP A 52 -12.65 6.90 8.20
CA TRP A 52 -13.86 7.63 8.51
C TRP A 52 -14.31 8.34 7.24
N ARG A 53 -15.50 8.00 6.76
CA ARG A 53 -16.13 8.66 5.60
C ARG A 53 -17.54 9.10 6.01
N GLY A 54 -17.76 10.41 6.05
CA GLY A 54 -19.09 10.97 6.37
C GLY A 54 -19.62 10.54 7.73
N GLY A 55 -18.76 10.43 8.75
CA GLY A 55 -19.14 9.99 10.10
C GLY A 55 -19.30 8.47 10.26
N ILE A 56 -19.19 7.68 9.18
CA ILE A 56 -19.26 6.22 9.23
C ILE A 56 -17.84 5.66 9.19
N ARG A 57 -17.53 4.75 10.13
CA ARG A 57 -16.27 4.01 10.16
C ARG A 57 -16.36 2.85 9.16
N GLU A 58 -15.69 2.99 8.03
CA GLU A 58 -15.54 1.91 7.06
C GLU A 58 -14.32 1.06 7.45
N PHE A 59 -14.57 -0.20 7.80
CA PHE A 59 -13.52 -1.12 8.23
C PHE A 59 -12.88 -1.82 7.04
N SER A 60 -11.56 -2.03 7.11
CA SER A 60 -10.79 -2.81 6.11
C SER A 60 -10.88 -2.32 4.65
N VAL A 61 -11.12 -1.03 4.43
CA VAL A 61 -11.14 -0.47 3.07
C VAL A 61 -9.75 -0.50 2.48
N ARG A 62 -9.63 -0.91 1.22
CA ARG A 62 -8.39 -0.81 0.44
C ARG A 62 -8.51 0.33 -0.54
N LYS A 63 -7.62 1.30 -0.43
CA LYS A 63 -7.54 2.46 -1.32
C LYS A 63 -6.22 2.43 -2.09
N LYS A 64 -6.31 2.52 -3.41
CA LYS A 64 -5.13 2.70 -4.26
C LYS A 64 -4.62 4.13 -4.06
N LEU A 65 -3.35 4.25 -3.69
CA LEU A 65 -2.72 5.55 -3.44
C LEU A 65 -1.91 6.05 -4.64
N GLY A 66 -1.37 5.13 -5.45
CA GLY A 66 -0.52 5.46 -6.59
C GLY A 66 0.17 4.25 -7.20
N ASP A 67 0.91 4.47 -8.27
CA ASP A 67 1.75 3.45 -8.92
C ASP A 67 3.24 3.72 -8.62
N PHE A 68 4.01 2.63 -8.46
CA PHE A 68 5.46 2.69 -8.26
C PHE A 68 6.15 3.18 -9.54
N GLY A 69 6.94 4.24 -9.42
CA GLY A 69 7.59 4.94 -10.53
C GLY A 69 6.93 6.27 -10.89
N ASP A 70 5.65 6.44 -10.56
CA ASP A 70 4.92 7.71 -10.68
C ASP A 70 5.01 8.53 -9.38
N LEU A 71 4.91 7.84 -8.24
CA LEU A 71 5.01 8.44 -6.91
C LEU A 71 6.13 7.79 -6.09
N ALA A 72 6.91 8.63 -5.41
CA ALA A 72 7.93 8.18 -4.46
C ALA A 72 7.27 7.50 -3.25
N THR A 73 7.83 6.38 -2.80
CA THR A 73 7.27 5.56 -1.70
C THR A 73 7.03 6.38 -0.43
N ARG A 74 7.91 7.34 -0.15
CA ARG A 74 7.80 8.25 1.00
C ARG A 74 6.57 9.15 0.93
N ALA A 75 6.27 9.74 -0.24
CA ALA A 75 5.09 10.58 -0.41
C ALA A 75 3.81 9.76 -0.22
N THR A 76 3.81 8.53 -0.74
CA THR A 76 2.68 7.61 -0.63
C THR A 76 2.47 7.11 0.81
N ARG A 77 3.55 6.88 1.57
CA ARG A 77 3.48 6.60 3.02
C ARG A 77 2.86 7.76 3.81
N LEU A 78 3.29 9.00 3.54
CA LEU A 78 2.71 10.19 4.18
C LEU A 78 1.22 10.34 3.85
N LYS A 79 0.84 10.11 2.58
CA LYS A 79 -0.55 10.12 2.15
C LYS A 79 -1.38 9.03 2.85
N SER A 80 -0.84 7.80 2.95
CA SER A 80 -1.47 6.70 3.70
C SER A 80 -1.70 7.05 5.17
N PHE A 81 -0.72 7.67 5.83
CA PHE A 81 -0.84 8.09 7.21
C PHE A 81 -1.91 9.20 7.36
N SER A 82 -1.83 10.24 6.52
CA SER A 82 -2.79 11.36 6.53
C SER A 82 -4.24 10.91 6.28
N GLU A 83 -4.46 9.97 5.34
CA GLU A 83 -5.81 9.48 5.05
C GLU A 83 -6.43 8.69 6.21
N ARG A 84 -5.63 8.10 7.09
CA ARG A 84 -6.14 7.37 8.26
C ARG A 84 -6.21 8.22 9.53
N SER A 85 -5.36 9.24 9.62
CA SER A 85 -5.32 10.15 10.77
C SER A 85 -6.37 11.27 10.71
N ARG A 86 -7.19 11.37 9.66
CA ARG A 86 -8.38 12.25 9.69
C ARG A 86 -9.43 11.68 10.64
N LYS A 87 -9.27 12.05 11.90
CA LYS A 87 -10.30 12.05 12.93
C LYS A 87 -10.80 13.51 12.96
N GLU A 88 -11.91 13.79 12.30
CA GLU A 88 -12.70 15.00 12.62
C GLU A 88 -13.55 14.71 13.85
#